data_AF-A0A1Q7AQ58-F1
#
_entry.id   AF-A0A1Q7AQ58-F1
#
_cell.length_a   1.000
_cell.length_b   1.000
_cell.length_c   1.000
_cell.angle_alpha   90.00
_cell.angle_beta   90.00
_cell.angle_gamma   90.00
#
_symmetry.space_group_name_H-M   'P 1'
#
loop_
_entity.id
_entity.type
_entity.pdbx_description
1 polymer ?
#
loop_
_entity_poly.entity_id
_entity_poly.type
_entity_poly.pdbx_seq_one_letter_code
_entity_poly.pdbx_strand_id
1 'polypeptide(L)'
;LKVSAKSTDEELLTAPFIVIATGSRPRRPEEIPFNDVTICDSDSILSTEVIPKSMIVMGGGVIGCEYASMFAAYGIKVTLFDTRNDLLRFVDQEIVQALIYHMRTNGVTMRLGEQLDKVTTDERGRAVTTLQSGKTVVTDVLLFAMGRIANIDMLNLAAAGITPDKMGQLKVNEHYQTEVPHIYAAGDVIGFPALASTSMEQGRLACCHAFNVAQSTLPKVLPYGIYTIPEISTVGKSEEELTKEGVPYEIGRAFYKEIARGQIVGDLEGLLKLTFNRVTLELLGVHIIGDGATELVHIGQAVLTYGGKVDFFVHNVFNYPTLAECYRTAALDGINRLARP
;
A
#
# COMPACT_ATOMS: atom_id res chain seq x y z
N LEU A 1 7.23 32.14 -6.43
CA LEU A 1 7.63 30.86 -7.05
C LEU A 1 8.23 31.15 -8.40
N LYS A 2 9.46 30.68 -8.67
CA LYS A 2 10.01 30.71 -10.01
C LYS A 2 9.55 29.45 -10.74
N VAL A 3 8.85 29.58 -11.85
CA VAL A 3 8.30 28.46 -12.62
C VAL A 3 8.92 28.50 -14.01
N SER A 4 9.46 27.37 -14.47
CA SER A 4 9.94 27.20 -15.83
C SER A 4 8.90 26.42 -16.64
N ALA A 5 8.46 26.97 -17.77
CA ALA A 5 7.66 26.21 -18.73
C ALA A 5 8.56 25.21 -19.49
N LYS A 6 7.99 24.43 -20.44
CA LYS A 6 8.80 23.65 -21.39
C LYS A 6 9.64 24.53 -22.33
N SER A 7 9.35 25.84 -22.41
CA SER A 7 10.25 26.84 -22.97
C SER A 7 11.24 27.30 -21.89
N THR A 8 12.46 27.65 -22.28
CA THR A 8 13.54 28.13 -21.40
C THR A 8 13.25 29.46 -20.67
N ASP A 9 12.03 29.98 -20.76
CA ASP A 9 11.61 31.21 -20.12
C ASP A 9 11.19 30.92 -18.67
N GLU A 10 11.80 31.62 -17.74
CA GLU A 10 11.48 31.55 -16.32
C GLU A 10 10.52 32.69 -15.96
N GLU A 11 9.38 32.35 -15.35
CA GLU A 11 8.39 33.31 -14.88
C GLU A 11 8.36 33.33 -13.35
N LEU A 12 8.28 34.53 -12.78
CA LEU A 12 8.09 34.71 -11.33
C LEU A 12 6.60 34.89 -11.04
N LEU A 13 6.01 33.89 -10.37
CA LEU A 13 4.62 33.92 -9.91
C LEU A 13 4.52 34.22 -8.41
N THR A 14 3.47 34.93 -8.02
CA THR A 14 3.12 35.21 -6.62
C THR A 14 1.73 34.66 -6.31
N ALA A 15 1.58 34.04 -5.14
CA ALA A 15 0.31 33.50 -4.69
C ALA A 15 0.18 33.68 -3.17
N PRO A 16 -1.04 33.87 -2.63
CA PRO A 16 -1.26 33.96 -1.19
C PRO A 16 -1.06 32.61 -0.49
N PHE A 17 -1.26 31.50 -1.21
CA PHE A 17 -1.06 30.14 -0.72
C PHE A 17 -0.39 29.28 -1.79
N ILE A 18 0.45 28.34 -1.37
CA ILE A 18 1.16 27.41 -2.24
C ILE A 18 0.94 25.99 -1.70
N VAL A 19 0.54 25.05 -2.57
CA VAL A 19 0.45 23.63 -2.22
C VAL A 19 1.50 22.86 -3.01
N ILE A 20 2.44 22.22 -2.31
CA ILE A 20 3.47 21.38 -2.90
C ILE A 20 2.91 19.96 -3.06
N ALA A 21 2.70 19.54 -4.30
CA ALA A 21 2.19 18.21 -4.65
C ALA A 21 3.02 17.58 -5.77
N THR A 22 4.35 17.61 -5.63
CA THR A 22 5.29 17.14 -6.66
C THR A 22 5.41 15.63 -6.76
N GLY A 23 4.74 14.89 -5.86
CA GLY A 23 4.72 13.43 -5.85
C GLY A 23 6.07 12.81 -5.55
N SER A 24 6.28 11.61 -6.07
CA SER A 24 7.49 10.81 -5.89
C SER A 24 7.93 10.13 -7.19
N ARG A 25 9.15 9.60 -7.20
CA ARG A 25 9.70 8.78 -8.28
C ARG A 25 10.38 7.53 -7.74
N PRO A 26 10.59 6.46 -8.54
CA PRO A 26 11.32 5.28 -8.09
C PRO A 26 12.72 5.64 -7.59
N ARG A 27 13.17 4.96 -6.53
CA ARG A 27 14.54 5.13 -6.06
C ARG A 27 15.51 4.44 -7.03
N ARG A 28 16.44 5.19 -7.60
CA ARG A 28 17.55 4.68 -8.43
C ARG A 28 18.91 4.98 -7.77
N PRO A 29 19.47 4.06 -6.96
CA PRO A 29 20.84 4.20 -6.45
C PRO A 29 21.87 4.19 -7.59
N GLU A 30 22.94 4.98 -7.49
CA GLU A 30 23.96 5.14 -8.55
C GLU A 30 24.68 3.82 -8.88
N GLU A 31 24.80 2.94 -7.89
CA GLU A 31 25.47 1.64 -8.01
C GLU A 31 24.67 0.61 -8.83
N ILE A 32 23.38 0.87 -9.09
CA ILE A 32 22.53 -0.04 -9.87
C ILE A 32 22.52 0.41 -11.34
N PRO A 33 22.97 -0.45 -12.29
CA PRO A 33 23.08 -0.07 -13.69
C PRO A 33 21.74 -0.19 -14.40
N PHE A 34 20.81 0.71 -14.10
CA PHE A 34 19.52 0.80 -14.80
C PHE A 34 19.73 1.03 -16.30
N ASN A 35 19.10 0.18 -17.11
CA ASN A 35 19.09 0.31 -18.57
C ASN A 35 17.66 0.37 -19.13
N ASP A 36 16.66 0.44 -18.25
CA ASP A 36 15.24 0.56 -18.55
C ASP A 36 14.64 -0.58 -19.39
N VAL A 37 15.39 -1.67 -19.59
CA VAL A 37 14.99 -2.85 -20.37
C VAL A 37 15.18 -4.13 -19.54
N THR A 38 16.41 -4.47 -19.20
CA THR A 38 16.77 -5.65 -18.39
C THR A 38 16.73 -5.31 -16.90
N ILE A 39 17.25 -4.14 -16.54
CA ILE A 39 17.33 -3.65 -15.16
C ILE A 39 16.48 -2.38 -15.13
N CYS A 40 15.29 -2.51 -14.57
CA CYS A 40 14.20 -1.55 -14.65
C CYS A 40 13.67 -1.21 -13.27
N ASP A 41 12.89 -0.14 -13.18
CA ASP A 41 12.08 0.19 -12.01
C ASP A 41 10.58 0.10 -12.32
N SER A 42 9.73 0.50 -11.38
CA SER A 42 8.28 0.45 -11.55
C SER A 42 7.73 1.32 -12.67
N ASP A 43 8.47 2.34 -13.10
CA ASP A 43 8.01 3.25 -14.14
C ASP A 43 8.48 2.73 -15.51
N SER A 44 9.74 2.31 -15.63
CA SER A 44 10.30 1.85 -16.90
C SER A 44 9.83 0.44 -17.30
N ILE A 45 9.45 -0.42 -16.35
CA ILE A 45 8.90 -1.77 -16.65
C ILE A 45 7.67 -1.72 -17.55
N LEU A 46 6.89 -0.63 -17.51
CA LEU A 46 5.71 -0.42 -18.34
C LEU A 46 6.04 -0.28 -19.84
N SER A 47 7.30 0.02 -20.17
CA SER A 47 7.79 0.14 -21.55
C SER A 47 8.36 -1.18 -22.10
N THR A 48 8.20 -2.28 -21.37
CA THR A 48 8.73 -3.59 -21.77
C THR A 48 8.02 -4.13 -23.01
N GLU A 49 8.76 -4.32 -24.11
CA GLU A 49 8.22 -4.85 -25.37
C GLU A 49 8.18 -6.39 -25.42
N VAL A 50 9.02 -7.05 -24.61
CA VAL A 50 9.18 -8.51 -24.63
C VAL A 50 8.89 -9.08 -23.25
N ILE A 51 7.98 -10.05 -23.18
CA ILE A 51 7.64 -10.72 -21.94
C ILE A 51 8.80 -11.62 -21.49
N PRO A 52 9.39 -11.41 -20.29
CA PRO A 52 10.50 -12.22 -19.81
C PRO A 52 10.03 -13.62 -19.38
N LYS A 53 10.93 -14.61 -19.40
CA LYS A 53 10.64 -15.96 -18.89
C LYS A 53 10.91 -16.06 -17.38
N SER A 54 11.78 -15.20 -16.88
CA SER A 54 12.16 -15.14 -15.47
C SER A 54 12.45 -13.71 -15.04
N MET A 55 12.10 -13.37 -13.81
CA MET A 55 12.41 -12.06 -13.24
C MET A 55 12.77 -12.11 -11.76
N ILE A 56 13.62 -11.17 -11.37
CA ILE A 56 13.79 -10.79 -9.98
C ILE A 56 12.92 -9.56 -9.70
N VAL A 57 12.26 -9.55 -8.55
CA VAL A 57 11.68 -8.34 -7.96
C VAL A 57 12.46 -8.03 -6.69
N MET A 58 13.16 -6.90 -6.65
CA MET A 58 13.89 -6.43 -5.47
C MET A 58 13.02 -5.44 -4.69
N GLY A 59 12.55 -5.84 -3.51
CA GLY A 59 11.69 -5.05 -2.63
C GLY A 59 10.30 -5.69 -2.47
N GLY A 60 9.95 -6.01 -1.23
CA GLY A 60 8.69 -6.62 -0.77
C GLY A 60 7.72 -5.60 -0.16
N GLY A 61 7.74 -4.36 -0.65
CA GLY A 61 6.69 -3.37 -0.42
C GLY A 61 5.49 -3.57 -1.36
N VAL A 62 4.51 -2.68 -1.29
CA VAL A 62 3.26 -2.72 -2.09
C VAL A 62 3.55 -2.98 -3.57
N ILE A 63 4.31 -2.08 -4.21
CA ILE A 63 4.67 -2.15 -5.63
C ILE A 63 5.33 -3.49 -5.99
N GLY A 64 6.28 -3.94 -5.18
CA GLY A 64 6.99 -5.18 -5.43
C GLY A 64 6.10 -6.41 -5.32
N CYS A 65 5.20 -6.45 -4.33
CA CYS A 65 4.22 -7.52 -4.18
C CYS A 65 3.21 -7.54 -5.35
N GLU A 66 2.70 -6.37 -5.75
CA GLU A 66 1.79 -6.24 -6.90
C GLU A 66 2.42 -6.80 -8.17
N TYR A 67 3.59 -6.30 -8.58
CA TYR A 67 4.29 -6.79 -9.76
C TYR A 67 4.67 -8.27 -9.64
N ALA A 68 5.17 -8.72 -8.48
CA ALA A 68 5.55 -10.11 -8.29
C ALA A 68 4.35 -11.05 -8.46
N SER A 69 3.21 -10.72 -7.88
CA SER A 69 1.99 -11.53 -8.01
C SER A 69 1.42 -11.48 -9.43
N MET A 70 1.38 -10.30 -10.06
CA MET A 70 0.89 -10.12 -11.42
C MET A 70 1.70 -10.93 -12.43
N PHE A 71 3.03 -10.81 -12.41
CA PHE A 71 3.88 -11.53 -13.36
C PHE A 71 3.90 -13.04 -13.10
N ALA A 72 3.81 -13.46 -11.83
CA ALA A 72 3.68 -14.88 -11.50
C ALA A 72 2.35 -15.47 -12.01
N ALA A 73 1.23 -14.75 -11.86
CA ALA A 73 -0.06 -15.12 -12.43
C ALA A 73 -0.03 -15.20 -13.97
N TYR A 74 0.82 -14.38 -14.61
CA TYR A 74 1.08 -14.46 -16.06
C TYR A 74 1.95 -15.66 -16.46
N GLY A 75 2.50 -16.41 -15.50
CA GLY A 75 3.34 -17.60 -15.73
C GLY A 75 4.85 -17.32 -15.77
N ILE A 76 5.29 -16.12 -15.38
CA ILE A 76 6.72 -15.78 -15.29
C ILE A 76 7.30 -16.38 -14.01
N LYS A 77 8.52 -16.93 -14.08
CA LYS A 77 9.24 -17.38 -12.89
C LYS A 77 9.76 -16.18 -12.10
N VAL A 78 9.07 -15.83 -11.03
CA VAL A 78 9.41 -14.67 -10.18
C VAL A 78 10.23 -15.10 -8.96
N THR A 79 11.33 -14.41 -8.70
CA THR A 79 12.00 -14.45 -7.39
C THR A 79 11.90 -13.09 -6.71
N LEU A 80 11.18 -13.01 -5.59
CA LEU A 80 11.02 -11.82 -4.78
C LEU A 80 12.09 -11.80 -3.67
N PHE A 81 12.89 -10.74 -3.63
CA PHE A 81 13.86 -10.48 -2.58
C PHE A 81 13.44 -9.27 -1.74
N ASP A 82 13.69 -9.33 -0.43
CA ASP A 82 13.66 -8.15 0.44
C ASP A 82 14.70 -8.30 1.54
N THR A 83 15.25 -7.16 2.00
CA THR A 83 16.15 -7.07 3.16
C THR A 83 15.49 -7.47 4.48
N ARG A 84 14.17 -7.41 4.55
CA ARG A 84 13.34 -7.70 5.71
C ARG A 84 12.79 -9.11 5.61
N ASN A 85 12.44 -9.68 6.76
CA ASN A 85 11.79 -11.00 6.84
C ASN A 85 10.28 -10.96 6.65
N ASP A 86 9.67 -9.78 6.73
CA ASP A 86 8.22 -9.59 6.70
C ASP A 86 7.84 -8.62 5.59
N LEU A 87 6.86 -9.03 4.78
CA LEU A 87 6.23 -8.19 3.76
C LEU A 87 5.20 -7.26 4.42
N LEU A 88 4.93 -6.11 3.80
CA LEU A 88 3.76 -5.27 4.08
C LEU A 88 3.44 -5.07 5.59
N ARG A 89 4.42 -4.73 6.42
CA ARG A 89 4.31 -4.67 7.90
C ARG A 89 3.19 -3.79 8.49
N PHE A 90 2.54 -2.97 7.67
CA PHE A 90 1.41 -2.13 8.07
C PHE A 90 0.05 -2.82 7.82
N VAL A 91 0.06 -4.00 7.21
CA VAL A 91 -1.09 -4.87 7.00
C VAL A 91 -1.09 -5.94 8.09
N ASP A 92 -2.28 -6.33 8.52
CA ASP A 92 -2.50 -7.41 9.50
C ASP A 92 -1.74 -8.70 9.11
N GLN A 93 -1.06 -9.32 10.09
CA GLN A 93 -0.13 -10.41 9.81
C GLN A 93 -0.82 -11.64 9.21
N GLU A 94 -2.07 -11.92 9.56
CA GLU A 94 -2.81 -13.07 9.02
C GLU A 94 -3.08 -12.89 7.52
N ILE A 95 -3.44 -11.67 7.11
CA ILE A 95 -3.61 -11.29 5.71
C ILE A 95 -2.29 -11.42 4.95
N VAL A 96 -1.18 -10.95 5.54
CA VAL A 96 0.15 -11.08 4.92
C VAL A 96 0.57 -12.54 4.78
N GLN A 97 0.31 -13.40 5.77
CA GLN A 97 0.61 -14.83 5.66
C GLN A 97 -0.23 -15.51 4.58
N ALA A 98 -1.51 -15.15 4.46
CA ALA A 98 -2.36 -15.62 3.37
C ALA A 98 -1.78 -15.20 2.01
N LEU A 99 -1.37 -13.93 1.84
CA LEU A 99 -0.71 -13.47 0.62
C LEU A 99 0.57 -14.25 0.32
N ILE A 100 1.42 -14.49 1.32
CA ILE A 100 2.67 -15.25 1.14
C ILE A 100 2.38 -16.67 0.66
N TYR A 101 1.37 -17.33 1.23
CA TYR A 101 0.92 -18.64 0.79
C TYR A 101 0.48 -18.60 -0.68
N HIS A 102 -0.42 -17.67 -1.03
CA HIS A 102 -0.93 -17.45 -2.38
C HIS A 102 0.16 -17.24 -3.41
N MET A 103 1.04 -16.27 -3.15
CA MET A 103 2.13 -15.94 -4.06
C MET A 103 3.07 -17.14 -4.27
N ARG A 104 3.35 -17.93 -3.22
CA ARG A 104 4.17 -19.15 -3.34
C ARG A 104 3.48 -20.23 -4.18
N THR A 105 2.19 -20.46 -3.96
CA THR A 105 1.39 -21.40 -4.74
C THR A 105 1.32 -20.98 -6.22
N ASN A 106 1.29 -19.67 -6.48
CA ASN A 106 1.32 -19.10 -7.83
C ASN A 106 2.72 -18.93 -8.44
N GLY A 107 3.75 -19.57 -7.86
CA GLY A 107 5.08 -19.67 -8.47
C GLY A 107 6.08 -18.57 -8.11
N VAL A 108 5.76 -17.71 -7.12
CA VAL A 108 6.73 -16.75 -6.57
C VAL A 108 7.67 -17.46 -5.60
N THR A 109 8.97 -17.44 -5.90
CA THR A 109 9.99 -17.82 -4.92
C THR A 109 10.36 -16.61 -4.06
N MET A 110 10.12 -16.69 -2.75
CA MET A 110 10.48 -15.60 -1.83
C MET A 110 11.83 -15.88 -1.14
N ARG A 111 12.66 -14.84 -1.08
CA ARG A 111 13.98 -14.84 -0.44
C ARG A 111 14.13 -13.57 0.40
N LEU A 112 13.57 -13.65 1.60
CA LEU A 112 13.50 -12.55 2.55
C LEU A 112 14.74 -12.55 3.46
N GLY A 113 15.12 -11.39 3.99
CA GLY A 113 16.34 -11.22 4.78
C GLY A 113 17.63 -11.17 3.96
N GLU A 114 17.55 -11.00 2.64
CA GLU A 114 18.71 -10.96 1.74
C GLU A 114 19.03 -9.52 1.34
N GLN A 115 20.32 -9.21 1.24
CA GLN A 115 20.80 -7.90 0.81
C GLN A 115 21.47 -8.01 -0.55
N LEU A 116 21.16 -7.04 -1.41
CA LEU A 116 21.82 -6.87 -2.69
C LEU A 116 23.29 -6.45 -2.48
N ASP A 117 24.20 -7.08 -3.20
CA ASP A 117 25.60 -6.67 -3.28
C ASP A 117 25.87 -5.99 -4.62
N LYS A 118 25.54 -6.67 -5.73
CA LYS A 118 25.83 -6.17 -7.07
C LYS A 118 24.82 -6.64 -8.10
N VAL A 119 24.54 -5.79 -9.10
CA VAL A 119 23.81 -6.16 -10.32
C VAL A 119 24.67 -5.86 -11.54
N THR A 120 24.74 -6.79 -12.48
CA THR A 120 25.35 -6.60 -13.80
C THR A 120 24.49 -7.25 -14.89
N THR A 121 24.89 -7.13 -16.16
CA THR A 121 24.32 -7.88 -17.27
C THR A 121 25.32 -8.90 -17.82
N ASP A 122 24.87 -10.09 -18.21
CA ASP A 122 25.72 -11.06 -18.92
C ASP A 122 25.84 -10.76 -20.42
N GLU A 123 26.64 -11.55 -21.15
CA GLU A 123 26.82 -11.43 -22.61
C GLU A 123 25.53 -11.59 -23.42
N ARG A 124 24.49 -12.17 -22.82
CA ARG A 124 23.16 -12.36 -23.43
C ARG A 124 22.18 -11.26 -23.01
N GLY A 125 22.64 -10.24 -22.29
CA GLY A 125 21.83 -9.12 -21.83
C GLY A 125 20.88 -9.45 -20.67
N ARG A 126 21.10 -10.55 -19.94
CA ARG A 126 20.30 -10.95 -18.77
C ARG A 126 20.83 -10.33 -17.50
N ALA A 127 19.96 -10.05 -16.53
CA ALA A 127 20.34 -9.56 -15.22
C ALA A 127 21.08 -10.65 -14.43
N VAL A 128 22.27 -10.31 -13.92
CA VAL A 128 23.06 -11.12 -12.98
C VAL A 128 23.06 -10.39 -11.64
N THR A 129 22.42 -10.99 -10.65
CA THR A 129 22.21 -10.39 -9.33
C THR A 129 23.01 -11.19 -8.29
N THR A 130 23.97 -10.53 -7.65
CA THR A 130 24.77 -11.08 -6.55
C THR A 130 24.30 -10.48 -5.24
N LEU A 131 24.07 -11.36 -4.26
CA LEU A 131 23.66 -11.00 -2.91
C LEU A 131 24.86 -11.03 -1.97
N GLN A 132 24.78 -10.33 -0.84
CA GLN A 132 25.83 -10.33 0.18
C GLN A 132 26.09 -11.72 0.80
N SER A 133 25.12 -12.63 0.70
CA SER A 133 25.29 -14.05 1.06
C SER A 133 26.24 -14.81 0.11
N GLY A 134 26.70 -14.20 -0.98
CA GLY A 134 27.50 -14.81 -2.03
C GLY A 134 26.68 -15.55 -3.09
N LYS A 135 25.35 -15.60 -2.92
CA LYS A 135 24.45 -16.22 -3.90
C LYS A 135 24.31 -15.34 -5.13
N THR A 136 24.38 -15.96 -6.30
CA THR A 136 24.14 -15.31 -7.59
C THR A 136 22.92 -15.91 -8.28
N VAL A 137 22.04 -15.05 -8.78
CA VAL A 137 20.83 -15.43 -9.52
C VAL A 137 20.84 -14.71 -10.87
N VAL A 138 20.54 -15.45 -11.94
CA VAL A 138 20.47 -14.90 -13.31
C VAL A 138 19.03 -14.97 -13.80
N THR A 139 18.47 -13.84 -14.23
CA THR A 139 17.11 -13.71 -14.74
C THR A 139 17.06 -12.83 -15.98
N ASP A 140 16.00 -12.95 -16.78
CA ASP A 140 15.87 -12.13 -17.99
C ASP A 140 15.67 -10.65 -17.63
N VAL A 141 14.96 -10.36 -16.54
CA VAL A 141 14.72 -9.01 -16.04
C VAL A 141 14.96 -8.93 -14.52
N LEU A 142 15.41 -7.78 -14.04
CA LEU A 142 15.35 -7.36 -12.65
C LEU A 142 14.49 -6.09 -12.56
N LEU A 143 13.43 -6.17 -11.76
CA LEU A 143 12.62 -5.04 -11.33
C LEU A 143 13.12 -4.56 -9.96
N PHE A 144 13.61 -3.33 -9.90
CA PHE A 144 14.02 -2.69 -8.66
C PHE A 144 12.87 -1.87 -8.08
N ALA A 145 12.26 -2.37 -7.00
CA ALA A 145 11.09 -1.80 -6.32
C ALA A 145 11.37 -1.49 -4.83
N MET A 146 12.59 -1.05 -4.50
CA MET A 146 13.03 -0.78 -3.12
C MET A 146 12.68 0.64 -2.64
N GLY A 147 11.44 1.06 -2.90
CA GLY A 147 10.88 2.33 -2.43
C GLY A 147 10.93 3.47 -3.46
N ARG A 148 10.29 4.58 -3.08
CA ARG A 148 10.17 5.81 -3.86
C ARG A 148 10.77 6.98 -3.08
N ILE A 149 11.21 8.00 -3.79
CA ILE A 149 11.79 9.23 -3.23
C ILE A 149 10.91 10.43 -3.62
N ALA A 150 10.73 11.36 -2.69
CA ALA A 150 9.96 12.57 -2.93
C ALA A 150 10.63 13.46 -4.00
N ASN A 151 9.82 14.10 -4.84
CA ASN A 151 10.32 14.99 -5.89
C ASN A 151 10.57 16.40 -5.33
N ILE A 152 11.68 16.57 -4.64
CA ILE A 152 12.06 17.83 -3.99
C ILE A 152 13.32 18.48 -4.55
N ASP A 153 14.13 17.78 -5.35
CA ASP A 153 15.47 18.25 -5.75
C ASP A 153 15.42 19.50 -6.64
N MET A 154 14.34 19.67 -7.39
CA MET A 154 14.08 20.85 -8.23
C MET A 154 13.40 21.98 -7.45
N LEU A 155 12.97 21.72 -6.20
CA LEU A 155 12.37 22.72 -5.34
C LEU A 155 13.51 23.39 -4.55
N ASN A 156 13.71 24.69 -4.76
CA ASN A 156 14.62 25.49 -3.94
C ASN A 156 14.02 25.73 -2.54
N LEU A 157 13.88 24.65 -1.75
CA LEU A 157 13.19 24.64 -0.47
C LEU A 157 13.84 25.58 0.55
N ALA A 158 15.18 25.70 0.50
CA ALA A 158 15.91 26.62 1.36
C ALA A 158 15.49 28.08 1.14
N ALA A 159 15.26 28.51 -0.11
CA ALA A 159 14.74 29.84 -0.40
C ALA A 159 13.28 30.03 0.06
N ALA A 160 12.53 28.93 0.21
CA ALA A 160 11.18 28.94 0.78
C ALA A 160 11.18 28.82 2.32
N GLY A 161 12.33 28.59 2.98
CA GLY A 161 12.41 28.38 4.42
C GLY A 161 11.87 27.01 4.89
N ILE A 162 11.89 26.00 4.02
CA ILE A 162 11.40 24.65 4.32
C ILE A 162 12.57 23.67 4.41
N THR A 163 12.60 22.84 5.45
CA THR A 163 13.61 21.78 5.61
C THR A 163 12.98 20.39 5.47
N PRO A 164 13.38 19.58 4.47
CA PRO A 164 12.91 18.20 4.39
C PRO A 164 13.45 17.35 5.54
N ASP A 165 12.78 16.24 5.83
CA ASP A 165 13.25 15.29 6.83
C ASP A 165 14.43 14.42 6.33
N LYS A 166 14.89 13.51 7.18
CA LYS A 166 16.01 12.60 6.85
C LYS A 166 15.72 11.64 5.68
N MET A 167 14.46 11.46 5.32
CA MET A 167 14.01 10.63 4.19
C MET A 167 13.72 11.48 2.94
N GLY A 168 13.98 12.79 3.00
CA GLY A 168 13.71 13.73 1.91
C GLY A 168 12.23 14.10 1.78
N GLN A 169 11.41 13.88 2.82
CA GLN A 169 9.98 14.17 2.81
C GLN A 169 9.69 15.53 3.45
N LEU A 170 8.64 16.21 2.98
CA LEU A 170 8.19 17.47 3.58
C LEU A 170 7.36 17.19 4.84
N LYS A 171 7.70 17.88 5.93
CA LYS A 171 6.94 17.81 7.17
C LYS A 171 5.72 18.70 7.10
N VAL A 172 4.59 18.18 7.55
CA VAL A 172 3.34 18.90 7.67
C VAL A 172 2.64 18.59 8.98
N ASN A 173 1.78 19.50 9.43
CA ASN A 173 0.86 19.27 10.54
C ASN A 173 -0.42 18.54 10.07
N GLU A 174 -1.40 18.41 10.97
CA GLU A 174 -2.71 17.79 10.74
C GLU A 174 -3.57 18.48 9.65
N HIS A 175 -3.18 19.69 9.25
CA HIS A 175 -3.83 20.47 8.20
C HIS A 175 -3.03 20.46 6.88
N TYR A 176 -2.01 19.61 6.78
CA TYR A 176 -1.10 19.53 5.64
C TYR A 176 -0.31 20.84 5.40
N GLN A 177 -0.18 21.66 6.43
CA GLN A 177 0.56 22.91 6.42
C GLN A 177 2.02 22.66 6.83
N THR A 178 2.96 23.28 6.13
CA THR A 178 4.39 23.21 6.46
C THR A 178 4.73 24.16 7.62
N GLU A 179 6.02 24.22 8.00
CA GLU A 179 6.51 25.22 8.97
C GLU A 179 6.32 26.68 8.50
N VAL A 180 6.10 26.88 7.20
CA VAL A 180 5.82 28.18 6.60
C VAL A 180 4.31 28.34 6.42
N PRO A 181 3.64 29.31 7.10
CA PRO A 181 2.18 29.33 7.22
C PRO A 181 1.37 29.39 5.91
N HIS A 182 1.95 29.92 4.84
CA HIS A 182 1.29 30.04 3.54
C HIS A 182 1.65 28.90 2.57
N ILE A 183 2.46 27.93 3.01
CA ILE A 183 2.89 26.78 2.21
C ILE A 183 2.38 25.49 2.83
N TYR A 184 1.75 24.68 1.99
CA TYR A 184 1.16 23.39 2.28
C TYR A 184 1.85 22.31 1.45
N ALA A 185 1.71 21.04 1.83
CA ALA A 185 2.20 19.93 1.02
C ALA A 185 1.28 18.71 1.14
N ALA A 186 1.09 17.97 0.06
CA ALA A 186 0.18 16.83 0.00
C ALA A 186 0.70 15.73 -0.95
N GLY A 187 0.26 14.50 -0.69
CA GLY A 187 0.60 13.30 -1.43
C GLY A 187 1.99 12.76 -1.11
N ASP A 188 2.57 11.99 -2.03
CA ASP A 188 3.80 11.24 -1.75
C ASP A 188 5.00 12.10 -1.28
N VAL A 189 5.00 13.41 -1.57
CA VAL A 189 6.05 14.33 -1.13
C VAL A 189 6.11 14.49 0.40
N ILE A 190 5.00 14.21 1.10
CA ILE A 190 4.92 14.22 2.58
C ILE A 190 5.05 12.81 3.19
N GLY A 191 5.27 11.78 2.36
CA GLY A 191 5.51 10.42 2.80
C GLY A 191 4.25 9.55 2.95
N PHE A 192 4.35 8.55 3.83
CA PHE A 192 3.30 7.55 4.02
C PHE A 192 2.05 8.17 4.68
N PRO A 193 0.82 7.82 4.24
CA PRO A 193 0.49 6.84 3.20
C PRO A 193 0.51 7.44 1.78
N ALA A 194 1.43 6.94 0.94
CA ALA A 194 1.60 7.36 -0.45
C ALA A 194 0.63 6.60 -1.37
N LEU A 195 -0.66 6.93 -1.26
CA LEU A 195 -1.76 6.35 -2.05
C LEU A 195 -2.49 7.44 -2.81
N ALA A 196 -2.83 7.21 -4.08
CA ALA A 196 -3.49 8.22 -4.92
C ALA A 196 -4.79 8.77 -4.31
N SER A 197 -5.65 7.88 -3.78
CA SER A 197 -6.91 8.25 -3.12
C SER A 197 -6.68 9.15 -1.90
N THR A 198 -5.72 8.78 -1.07
CA THR A 198 -5.32 9.59 0.08
C THR A 198 -4.72 10.93 -0.35
N SER A 199 -3.81 10.95 -1.31
CA SER A 199 -3.18 12.17 -1.84
C SER A 199 -4.19 13.19 -2.34
N MET A 200 -5.25 12.74 -3.03
CA MET A 200 -6.35 13.61 -3.48
C MET A 200 -7.07 14.26 -2.30
N GLU A 201 -7.35 13.50 -1.25
CA GLU A 201 -8.03 14.01 -0.06
C GLU A 201 -7.12 14.94 0.75
N GLN A 202 -5.84 14.62 0.91
CA GLN A 202 -4.86 15.50 1.55
C GLN A 202 -4.78 16.86 0.85
N GLY A 203 -4.74 16.87 -0.48
CA GLY A 203 -4.74 18.12 -1.27
C GLY A 203 -6.03 18.92 -1.07
N ARG A 204 -7.19 18.25 -1.06
CA ARG A 204 -8.48 18.89 -0.77
C ARG A 204 -8.50 19.53 0.62
N LEU A 205 -8.04 18.79 1.64
CA LEU A 205 -8.00 19.26 3.02
C LEU A 205 -7.03 20.44 3.20
N ALA A 206 -5.85 20.39 2.58
CA ALA A 206 -4.90 21.49 2.54
C ALA A 206 -5.52 22.77 1.97
N CYS A 207 -6.18 22.66 0.81
CA CYS A 207 -6.84 23.79 0.16
C CYS A 207 -7.97 24.35 1.03
N CYS A 208 -8.82 23.50 1.60
CA CYS A 208 -9.89 23.98 2.47
C CYS A 208 -9.37 24.72 3.71
N HIS A 209 -8.30 24.21 4.33
CA HIS A 209 -7.66 24.91 5.44
C HIS A 209 -7.09 26.27 4.99
N ALA A 210 -6.36 26.31 3.86
CA ALA A 210 -5.80 27.54 3.31
C ALA A 210 -6.85 28.63 3.09
N PHE A 211 -8.06 28.27 2.62
CA PHE A 211 -9.14 29.21 2.34
C PHE A 211 -10.18 29.34 3.47
N ASN A 212 -9.92 28.81 4.67
CA ASN A 212 -10.87 28.80 5.80
C ASN A 212 -12.26 28.23 5.44
N VAL A 213 -12.29 27.23 4.56
CA VAL A 213 -13.52 26.53 4.19
C VAL A 213 -13.83 25.49 5.26
N ALA A 214 -14.96 25.67 5.94
CA ALA A 214 -15.42 24.74 6.97
C ALA A 214 -15.60 23.32 6.39
N GLN A 215 -15.02 22.35 7.06
CA GLN A 215 -15.16 20.94 6.73
C GLN A 215 -16.22 20.32 7.66
N SER A 216 -17.27 19.73 7.08
CA SER A 216 -18.28 19.01 7.87
C SER A 216 -17.77 17.66 8.39
N THR A 217 -16.79 17.05 7.70
CA THR A 217 -16.27 15.72 7.99
C THR A 217 -14.82 15.60 7.54
N LEU A 218 -13.93 15.22 8.47
CA LEU A 218 -12.58 14.79 8.17
C LEU A 218 -12.54 13.25 8.12
N PRO A 219 -11.83 12.63 7.17
CA PRO A 219 -11.63 11.17 7.17
C PRO A 219 -10.89 10.77 8.45
N LYS A 220 -11.57 10.04 9.34
CA LYS A 220 -10.95 9.51 10.58
C LYS A 220 -10.09 8.29 10.32
N VAL A 221 -10.41 7.56 9.24
CA VAL A 221 -9.74 6.34 8.82
C VAL A 221 -9.61 6.36 7.30
N LEU A 222 -8.46 5.93 6.80
CA LEU A 222 -8.16 5.85 5.37
C LEU A 222 -7.98 4.38 5.03
N PRO A 223 -8.67 3.86 3.99
CA PRO A 223 -8.47 2.49 3.54
C PRO A 223 -7.17 2.39 2.74
N TYR A 224 -6.55 1.23 2.82
CA TYR A 224 -5.42 0.83 1.99
C TYR A 224 -5.90 -0.20 0.98
N GLY A 225 -5.65 0.03 -0.30
CA GLY A 225 -5.83 -0.96 -1.36
C GLY A 225 -4.48 -1.41 -1.87
N ILE A 226 -4.28 -2.72 -2.01
CA ILE A 226 -3.07 -3.34 -2.55
C ILE A 226 -3.53 -4.34 -3.60
N TYR A 227 -3.14 -4.11 -4.84
CA TYR A 227 -3.66 -4.83 -6.01
C TYR A 227 -2.79 -6.04 -6.35
N THR A 228 -2.47 -6.84 -5.33
CA THR A 228 -1.88 -8.16 -5.51
C THR A 228 -2.89 -9.14 -6.10
N ILE A 229 -2.43 -10.34 -6.42
CA ILE A 229 -3.31 -11.47 -6.78
C ILE A 229 -3.17 -12.55 -5.70
N PRO A 230 -4.18 -12.72 -4.81
CA PRO A 230 -5.43 -11.95 -4.71
C PRO A 230 -5.25 -10.53 -4.13
N GLU A 231 -6.25 -9.66 -4.31
CA GLU A 231 -6.25 -8.28 -3.80
C GLU A 231 -6.25 -8.26 -2.26
N ILE A 232 -5.72 -7.18 -1.68
CA ILE A 232 -5.80 -6.90 -0.24
C ILE A 232 -6.41 -5.53 -0.04
N SER A 233 -7.27 -5.42 0.97
CA SER A 233 -7.65 -4.11 1.49
C SER A 233 -7.86 -4.11 2.99
N THR A 234 -7.45 -3.03 3.63
CA THR A 234 -7.55 -2.86 5.09
C THR A 234 -7.95 -1.44 5.48
N VAL A 235 -8.66 -1.31 6.59
CA VAL A 235 -9.00 -0.03 7.22
C VAL A 235 -9.12 -0.22 8.74
N GLY A 236 -8.67 0.77 9.51
CA GLY A 236 -8.62 0.66 10.97
C GLY A 236 -7.36 -0.07 11.45
N LYS A 237 -7.43 -0.64 12.65
CA LYS A 237 -6.26 -1.19 13.36
C LYS A 237 -6.07 -2.68 13.14
N SER A 238 -4.82 -3.10 12.95
CA SER A 238 -4.43 -4.51 12.90
C SER A 238 -4.41 -5.16 14.30
N GLU A 239 -4.36 -6.49 14.36
CA GLU A 239 -4.18 -7.21 15.62
C GLU A 239 -2.89 -6.81 16.36
N GLU A 240 -1.81 -6.60 15.61
CA GLU A 240 -0.49 -6.26 16.16
C GLU A 240 -0.49 -4.86 16.76
N GLU A 241 -1.17 -3.91 16.11
CA GLU A 241 -1.37 -2.56 16.64
C GLU A 241 -2.20 -2.58 17.92
N LEU A 242 -3.33 -3.30 17.92
CA LEU A 242 -4.20 -3.41 19.10
C LEU A 242 -3.51 -4.09 20.28
N THR A 243 -2.73 -5.14 20.00
CA THR A 243 -1.91 -5.83 21.00
C THR A 243 -0.86 -4.88 21.59
N LYS A 244 -0.15 -4.14 20.75
CA LYS A 244 0.89 -3.18 21.18
C LYS A 244 0.31 -2.05 22.03
N GLU A 245 -0.91 -1.62 21.73
CA GLU A 245 -1.62 -0.57 22.48
C GLU A 245 -2.33 -1.09 23.74
N GLY A 246 -2.38 -2.41 23.96
CA GLY A 246 -3.09 -2.99 25.11
C GLY A 246 -4.62 -2.85 25.02
N VAL A 247 -5.17 -2.73 23.81
CA VAL A 247 -6.61 -2.62 23.60
C VAL A 247 -7.24 -4.02 23.67
N PRO A 248 -8.28 -4.26 24.49
CA PRO A 248 -8.95 -5.55 24.53
C PRO A 248 -9.79 -5.75 23.25
N TYR A 249 -9.36 -6.67 22.38
CA TYR A 249 -10.05 -6.97 21.13
C TYR A 249 -10.38 -8.45 20.96
N GLU A 250 -11.39 -8.75 20.16
CA GLU A 250 -11.73 -10.08 19.66
C GLU A 250 -11.75 -10.05 18.13
N ILE A 251 -11.66 -11.23 17.51
CA ILE A 251 -11.55 -11.38 16.07
C ILE A 251 -12.72 -12.19 15.53
N GLY A 252 -13.30 -11.71 14.44
CA GLY A 252 -14.26 -12.43 13.63
C GLY A 252 -13.71 -12.74 12.24
N ARG A 253 -13.92 -13.95 11.72
CA ARG A 253 -13.42 -14.39 10.41
C ARG A 253 -14.54 -14.97 9.53
N ALA A 254 -14.46 -14.69 8.25
CA ALA A 254 -15.24 -15.38 7.22
C ALA A 254 -14.33 -15.74 6.05
N PHE A 255 -14.33 -17.02 5.68
CA PHE A 255 -13.58 -17.49 4.52
C PHE A 255 -14.48 -17.51 3.28
N TYR A 256 -13.96 -17.12 2.13
CA TYR A 256 -14.76 -17.05 0.90
C TYR A 256 -15.30 -18.44 0.49
N LYS A 257 -14.58 -19.53 0.82
CA LYS A 257 -15.08 -20.91 0.63
C LYS A 257 -16.38 -21.22 1.38
N GLU A 258 -16.71 -20.48 2.43
CA GLU A 258 -17.93 -20.66 3.22
C GLU A 258 -19.10 -19.83 2.65
N ILE A 259 -18.82 -18.94 1.70
CA ILE A 259 -19.79 -18.04 1.10
C ILE A 259 -20.15 -18.52 -0.31
N ALA A 260 -21.46 -18.57 -0.61
CA ALA A 260 -21.95 -19.02 -1.91
C ALA A 260 -21.34 -18.22 -3.07
N ARG A 261 -21.14 -16.91 -2.89
CA ARG A 261 -20.48 -16.07 -3.90
C ARG A 261 -19.01 -16.45 -4.12
N GLY A 262 -18.26 -16.78 -3.08
CA GLY A 262 -16.86 -17.23 -3.20
C GLY A 262 -16.74 -18.50 -4.03
N GLN A 263 -17.64 -19.47 -3.79
CA GLN A 263 -17.75 -20.68 -4.61
C GLN A 263 -18.07 -20.38 -6.08
N ILE A 264 -18.96 -19.42 -6.35
CA ILE A 264 -19.36 -19.05 -7.72
C ILE A 264 -18.22 -18.37 -8.49
N VAL A 265 -17.47 -17.47 -7.84
CA VAL A 265 -16.36 -16.76 -8.50
C VAL A 265 -15.07 -17.58 -8.55
N GLY A 266 -15.01 -18.67 -7.79
CA GLY A 266 -13.85 -19.58 -7.76
C GLY A 266 -12.73 -19.13 -6.82
N ASP A 267 -12.93 -18.06 -6.05
CA ASP A 267 -12.01 -17.66 -4.99
C ASP A 267 -12.41 -18.33 -3.67
N LEU A 268 -11.70 -19.41 -3.34
CA LEU A 268 -11.93 -20.20 -2.12
C LEU A 268 -10.96 -19.86 -0.99
N GLU A 269 -9.96 -19.03 -1.27
CA GLU A 269 -8.85 -18.77 -0.37
C GLU A 269 -8.88 -17.34 0.17
N GLY A 270 -9.84 -16.53 -0.27
CA GLY A 270 -10.14 -15.23 0.32
C GLY A 270 -10.60 -15.31 1.78
N LEU A 271 -10.31 -14.26 2.54
CA LEU A 271 -10.57 -14.09 3.96
C LEU A 271 -11.00 -12.64 4.22
N LEU A 272 -12.12 -12.48 4.91
CA LEU A 272 -12.49 -11.25 5.59
C LEU A 272 -12.33 -11.43 7.09
N LYS A 273 -11.64 -10.48 7.71
CA LYS A 273 -11.34 -10.45 9.14
C LYS A 273 -11.77 -9.12 9.75
N LEU A 274 -12.47 -9.21 10.88
CA LEU A 274 -12.88 -8.06 11.69
C LEU A 274 -12.11 -8.09 13.01
N THR A 275 -11.63 -6.94 13.46
CA THR A 275 -11.18 -6.71 14.83
C THR A 275 -12.16 -5.77 15.53
N PHE A 276 -12.60 -6.11 16.74
CA PHE A 276 -13.56 -5.29 17.49
C PHE A 276 -13.30 -5.36 18.99
N ASN A 277 -13.72 -4.32 19.72
CA ASN A 277 -13.53 -4.25 21.16
C ASN A 277 -14.41 -5.28 21.89
N ARG A 278 -13.83 -6.07 22.80
CA ARG A 278 -14.54 -7.18 23.48
C ARG A 278 -15.68 -6.72 24.39
N VAL A 279 -15.61 -5.49 24.90
CA VAL A 279 -16.53 -4.94 25.90
C VAL A 279 -17.54 -4.01 25.23
N THR A 280 -17.06 -3.04 24.44
CA THR A 280 -17.94 -2.03 23.83
C THR A 280 -18.60 -2.51 22.54
N LEU A 281 -18.04 -3.58 21.94
CA LEU A 281 -18.38 -4.12 20.63
C LEU A 281 -18.08 -3.16 19.47
N GLU A 282 -17.37 -2.06 19.71
CA GLU A 282 -16.94 -1.12 18.67
C GLU A 282 -16.03 -1.82 17.66
N LEU A 283 -16.31 -1.59 16.37
CA LEU A 283 -15.44 -2.06 15.30
C LEU A 283 -14.10 -1.29 15.37
N LEU A 284 -12.98 -2.01 15.28
CA LEU A 284 -11.64 -1.44 15.39
C LEU A 284 -10.86 -1.55 14.08
N GLY A 285 -11.13 -2.57 13.28
CA GLY A 285 -10.45 -2.79 12.01
C GLY A 285 -11.13 -3.83 11.14
N VAL A 286 -10.88 -3.72 9.84
CA VAL A 286 -11.42 -4.59 8.79
C VAL A 286 -10.28 -4.89 7.85
N HIS A 287 -10.03 -6.18 7.63
CA HIS A 287 -8.88 -6.68 6.90
C HIS A 287 -9.34 -7.76 5.92
N ILE A 288 -9.08 -7.58 4.63
CA ILE A 288 -9.62 -8.43 3.58
C ILE A 288 -8.50 -8.81 2.63
N ILE A 289 -8.44 -10.10 2.27
CA ILE A 289 -7.68 -10.62 1.13
C ILE A 289 -8.62 -11.47 0.28
N GLY A 290 -8.61 -11.30 -1.03
CA GLY A 290 -9.50 -12.02 -1.94
C GLY A 290 -10.10 -11.13 -3.02
N ASP A 291 -10.87 -11.75 -3.89
CA ASP A 291 -11.64 -11.07 -4.94
C ASP A 291 -12.50 -9.93 -4.35
N GLY A 292 -12.43 -8.76 -5.00
CA GLY A 292 -13.17 -7.57 -4.60
C GLY A 292 -12.83 -7.01 -3.21
N ALA A 293 -11.68 -7.35 -2.62
CA ALA A 293 -11.27 -6.85 -1.30
C ALA A 293 -11.31 -5.31 -1.23
N THR A 294 -10.83 -4.64 -2.29
CA THR A 294 -10.78 -3.18 -2.39
C THR A 294 -12.15 -2.51 -2.47
N GLU A 295 -13.18 -3.22 -2.91
CA GLU A 295 -14.56 -2.74 -2.90
C GLU A 295 -15.27 -3.06 -1.58
N LEU A 296 -15.04 -4.26 -1.04
CA LEU A 296 -15.70 -4.73 0.18
C LEU A 296 -15.30 -3.93 1.41
N VAL A 297 -14.05 -3.45 1.48
CA VAL A 297 -13.53 -2.69 2.62
C VAL A 297 -14.39 -1.47 2.97
N HIS A 298 -15.04 -0.87 1.97
CA HIS A 298 -15.77 0.39 2.13
C HIS A 298 -17.03 0.24 3.00
N ILE A 299 -17.61 -0.96 3.08
CA ILE A 299 -18.72 -1.26 4.01
C ILE A 299 -18.23 -1.13 5.45
N GLY A 300 -17.09 -1.76 5.74
CA GLY A 300 -16.41 -1.68 7.03
C GLY A 300 -15.92 -0.27 7.37
N GLN A 301 -15.36 0.44 6.39
CA GLN A 301 -14.94 1.83 6.52
C GLN A 301 -16.10 2.74 6.94
N ALA A 302 -17.29 2.56 6.35
CA ALA A 302 -18.46 3.35 6.72
C ALA A 302 -18.84 3.12 8.20
N VAL A 303 -18.89 1.87 8.64
CA VAL A 303 -19.18 1.53 10.05
C VAL A 303 -18.13 2.11 10.99
N LEU A 304 -16.84 1.98 10.68
CA LEU A 304 -15.74 2.57 11.46
C LEU A 304 -15.84 4.09 11.56
N THR A 305 -16.11 4.77 10.44
CA THR A 305 -16.16 6.24 10.37
C THR A 305 -17.20 6.83 11.33
N TYR A 306 -18.31 6.14 11.50
CA TYR A 306 -19.41 6.54 12.39
C TYR A 306 -19.34 5.91 13.79
N GLY A 307 -18.23 5.25 14.16
CA GLY A 307 -18.06 4.62 15.47
C GLY A 307 -19.02 3.45 15.70
N GLY A 308 -19.36 2.73 14.63
CA GLY A 308 -20.29 1.62 14.67
C GLY A 308 -19.72 0.37 15.35
N LYS A 309 -20.62 -0.53 15.73
CA LYS A 309 -20.32 -1.78 16.42
C LYS A 309 -20.37 -2.97 15.48
N VAL A 310 -19.71 -4.06 15.84
CA VAL A 310 -19.77 -5.34 15.11
C VAL A 310 -21.21 -5.88 15.00
N ASP A 311 -22.08 -5.55 15.96
CA ASP A 311 -23.52 -5.86 15.95
C ASP A 311 -24.24 -5.37 14.69
N PHE A 312 -23.77 -4.28 14.09
CA PHE A 312 -24.30 -3.80 12.82
C PHE A 312 -24.33 -4.92 11.78
N PHE A 313 -23.26 -5.68 11.64
CA PHE A 313 -23.17 -6.74 10.63
C PHE A 313 -24.03 -7.97 10.99
N VAL A 314 -24.28 -8.21 12.27
CA VAL A 314 -25.15 -9.30 12.73
C VAL A 314 -26.62 -8.99 12.49
N HIS A 315 -27.04 -7.74 12.71
CA HIS A 315 -28.45 -7.36 12.63
C HIS A 315 -28.88 -6.90 11.23
N ASN A 316 -27.96 -6.51 10.35
CA ASN A 316 -28.30 -6.08 9.00
C ASN A 316 -28.37 -7.24 7.99
N VAL A 317 -29.25 -7.07 7.00
CA VAL A 317 -29.43 -8.01 5.89
C VAL A 317 -28.52 -7.61 4.74
N PHE A 318 -27.74 -8.57 4.25
CA PHE A 318 -26.96 -8.44 3.03
C PHE A 318 -27.70 -9.17 1.91
N ASN A 319 -27.55 -8.69 0.67
CA ASN A 319 -28.06 -9.40 -0.50
C ASN A 319 -27.44 -10.80 -0.60
N TYR A 320 -28.07 -11.69 -1.37
CA TYR A 320 -27.58 -13.06 -1.56
C TYR A 320 -27.69 -13.48 -3.04
N PRO A 321 -26.64 -14.07 -3.66
CA PRO A 321 -25.30 -14.27 -3.12
C PRO A 321 -24.40 -13.04 -3.34
N THR A 322 -23.68 -12.58 -2.31
CA THR A 322 -22.58 -11.58 -2.43
C THR A 322 -21.45 -11.85 -1.43
N LEU A 323 -20.23 -11.42 -1.75
CA LEU A 323 -19.11 -11.46 -0.81
C LEU A 323 -19.31 -10.52 0.38
N ALA A 324 -20.21 -9.54 0.30
CA ALA A 324 -20.54 -8.71 1.47
C ALA A 324 -21.15 -9.52 2.63
N GLU A 325 -21.68 -10.72 2.36
CA GLU A 325 -22.13 -11.66 3.40
C GLU A 325 -20.99 -12.09 4.34
N CYS A 326 -19.73 -12.02 3.89
CA CYS A 326 -18.55 -12.24 4.73
C CYS A 326 -18.58 -11.39 6.01
N TYR A 327 -19.09 -10.15 5.95
CA TYR A 327 -19.19 -9.30 7.13
C TYR A 327 -20.09 -9.91 8.21
N ARG A 328 -21.23 -10.46 7.82
CA ARG A 328 -22.18 -11.08 8.74
C ARG A 328 -21.61 -12.37 9.32
N THR A 329 -21.01 -13.22 8.47
CA THR A 329 -20.35 -14.46 8.92
C THR A 329 -19.21 -14.18 9.89
N ALA A 330 -18.34 -13.20 9.57
CA ALA A 330 -17.23 -12.82 10.42
C ALA A 330 -17.71 -12.24 11.75
N ALA A 331 -18.73 -11.38 11.73
CA ALA A 331 -19.30 -10.82 12.96
C ALA A 331 -19.91 -11.91 13.86
N LEU A 332 -20.63 -12.87 13.29
CA LEU A 332 -21.17 -14.02 14.04
C LEU A 332 -20.06 -14.92 14.60
N ASP A 333 -19.01 -15.21 13.83
CA ASP A 333 -17.83 -15.95 14.32
C ASP A 333 -17.19 -15.24 15.52
N GLY A 334 -16.99 -13.93 15.43
CA GLY A 334 -16.39 -13.13 16.50
C GLY A 334 -17.25 -13.07 17.75
N ILE A 335 -18.54 -12.75 17.62
CA ILE A 335 -19.46 -12.64 18.77
C ILE A 335 -19.61 -13.99 19.50
N ASN A 336 -19.65 -15.12 18.78
CA ASN A 336 -19.78 -16.43 19.41
C ASN A 336 -18.57 -16.84 20.27
N ARG A 337 -17.43 -16.15 20.13
CA ARG A 337 -16.23 -16.35 20.97
C ARG A 337 -16.27 -15.53 22.26
N LEU A 338 -17.11 -14.50 22.32
CA LEU A 338 -17.36 -13.79 23.57
C LEU A 338 -18.14 -14.71 24.51
N ALA A 339 -17.69 -14.80 25.77
CA ALA A 339 -18.42 -15.55 26.78
C ALA A 339 -19.85 -15.00 26.86
N ARG A 340 -20.84 -15.86 26.59
CA ARG A 340 -22.23 -15.49 26.83
C ARG A 340 -22.39 -15.28 28.35
N PRO A 341 -22.95 -14.15 28.80
CA PRO A 341 -23.18 -13.92 30.22
C PRO A 341 -24.03 -15.00 30.87
#